data_AF-A0AA35RF40-F1
#
_entry.id   AF-A0AA35RF40-F1
#
_cell.length_a   1.000
_cell.length_b   1.000
_cell.length_c   1.000
_cell.angle_alpha   90.00
_cell.angle_beta   90.00
_cell.angle_gamma   90.00
#
_symmetry.space_group_name_H-M   'P 1'
#
loop_
_entity.id
_entity.type
_entity.pdbx_description
1 polymer ?
#
loop_
_entity_poly.entity_id
_entity_poly.type
_entity_poly.pdbx_seq_one_letter_code
_entity_poly.pdbx_strand_id
1 'polypeptide(L)'
;MPDDGILVAGMTQVGYYSRTRFPVYKPKTYLTSSYFGNLGFAYPCALGAKVANPDKAVVAVSGDGGFMYNVQELATAVMYGIKCGGRGVQR
;
A
#
# COMPACT_ATOMS: atom_id res chain seq x y z
N MET A 1 -1.32 -1.79 -12.76
CA MET A 1 -1.56 -0.48 -12.09
C MET A 1 -1.07 0.60 -13.04
N PRO A 2 -1.64 1.83 -13.06
CA PRO A 2 -1.06 2.95 -13.81
C PRO A 2 0.40 3.17 -13.42
N ASP A 3 1.20 3.72 -14.34
CA ASP A 3 2.65 3.93 -14.14
C ASP A 3 2.98 4.87 -12.97
N ASP A 4 2.03 5.72 -12.59
CA ASP A 4 2.11 6.64 -11.45
C ASP A 4 1.42 6.14 -10.18
N GLY A 5 0.84 4.93 -10.21
CA GLY A 5 0.23 4.31 -9.04
C GLY A 5 1.28 3.90 -8.01
N ILE A 6 0.91 3.93 -6.73
CA ILE A 6 1.81 3.70 -5.60
C ILE A 6 1.61 2.27 -5.08
N LEU A 7 2.67 1.47 -5.11
CA LEU A 7 2.72 0.15 -4.48
C LEU A 7 3.40 0.26 -3.11
N VAL A 8 2.77 -0.26 -2.07
CA VAL A 8 3.35 -0.37 -0.72
C VAL A 8 3.60 -1.84 -0.42
N ALA A 9 4.85 -2.28 -0.44
CA ALA A 9 5.23 -3.67 -0.24
C ALA A 9 5.59 -3.97 1.22
N GLY A 10 4.89 -4.94 1.81
CA GLY A 10 5.13 -5.46 3.15
C GLY A 10 6.27 -6.47 3.22
N MET A 11 6.66 -6.84 4.44
CA MET A 11 7.79 -7.74 4.71
C MET A 11 7.38 -9.20 4.75
N THR A 12 6.74 -9.66 3.68
CA THR A 12 6.31 -11.06 3.49
C THR A 12 6.75 -11.56 2.11
N GLN A 13 6.64 -12.86 1.86
CA GLN A 13 7.08 -13.46 0.58
C GLN A 13 6.52 -12.74 -0.65
N VAL A 14 5.24 -12.38 -0.63
CA VAL A 14 4.61 -11.63 -1.74
C VAL A 14 5.19 -10.21 -1.90
N GLY A 15 5.54 -9.55 -0.80
CA GLY A 15 6.20 -8.24 -0.85
C GLY A 15 7.65 -8.33 -1.36
N TYR A 16 8.41 -9.34 -0.94
CA TYR A 16 9.76 -9.60 -1.49
C TYR A 16 9.72 -9.95 -2.97
N TYR A 17 8.76 -10.77 -3.40
CA TYR A 17 8.57 -11.10 -4.81
C TYR A 17 8.28 -9.84 -5.64
N SER A 18 7.53 -8.87 -5.09
CA SER A 18 7.28 -7.61 -5.79
C SER A 18 8.55 -6.78 -6.04
N ARG A 19 9.60 -6.93 -5.23
CA ARG A 19 10.85 -6.15 -5.38
C ARG A 19 11.59 -6.42 -6.69
N THR A 20 11.56 -7.66 -7.18
CA THR A 20 12.24 -8.05 -8.42
C THR A 20 11.28 -8.14 -9.60
N ARG A 21 9.96 -8.17 -9.36
CA ARG A 21 8.95 -8.45 -10.39
C ARG A 21 7.96 -7.33 -10.65
N PHE A 22 7.89 -6.31 -9.79
CA PHE A 22 7.04 -5.15 -10.01
C PHE A 22 7.83 -4.01 -10.67
N PRO A 23 7.48 -3.60 -11.90
CA PRO A 23 8.17 -2.50 -12.56
C PRO A 23 7.82 -1.15 -11.94
N VAL A 24 8.82 -0.28 -11.78
CA VAL A 24 8.68 1.06 -11.20
C VAL A 24 9.17 2.10 -12.20
N TYR A 25 8.25 2.92 -12.70
CA TYR A 25 8.55 3.88 -13.77
C TYR A 25 8.68 5.34 -13.28
N LYS A 26 8.25 5.63 -12.06
CA LYS A 26 8.25 6.98 -11.47
C LYS A 26 8.85 6.98 -10.07
N PRO A 27 9.45 8.09 -9.60
CA PRO A 27 9.93 8.18 -8.23
C PRO A 27 8.75 8.13 -7.24
N LYS A 28 9.00 7.60 -6.04
CA LYS A 28 8.04 7.55 -4.92
C LYS A 28 6.77 6.73 -5.20
N THR A 29 6.80 5.79 -6.16
CA THR A 29 5.68 4.88 -6.46
C THR A 29 5.90 3.45 -5.97
N TYR A 30 7.01 3.17 -5.30
CA TYR A 30 7.27 1.89 -4.63
C TYR A 30 7.80 2.16 -3.22
N LEU A 31 6.99 1.85 -2.21
CA LEU A 31 7.26 2.14 -0.80
C LEU A 31 7.44 0.83 -0.03
N THR A 32 8.45 0.77 0.83
CA THR A 32 8.71 -0.36 1.74
C THR A 32 9.21 0.15 3.08
N SER A 33 9.18 -0.68 4.12
CA SER A 33 9.81 -0.37 5.42
C SER A 33 11.35 -0.35 5.37
N SER A 34 11.94 -0.58 4.20
CA SER A 34 13.37 -0.50 3.94
C SER A 34 14.18 -1.30 4.97
N TYR A 35 15.14 -0.66 5.65
CA TYR A 35 16.04 -1.33 6.59
C TYR A 35 15.35 -1.84 7.85
N PHE A 36 14.28 -1.19 8.33
CA PHE A 36 13.65 -1.56 9.59
C PHE A 36 12.90 -2.89 9.52
N GLY A 37 12.41 -3.27 8.33
CA GLY A 37 11.89 -4.61 8.09
C GLY A 37 10.66 -5.00 8.92
N ASN A 38 9.85 -4.06 9.37
CA ASN A 38 8.68 -4.37 10.21
C ASN A 38 7.50 -4.98 9.44
N LEU A 39 6.89 -5.99 10.06
CA LEU A 39 5.55 -6.48 9.72
C LEU A 39 4.48 -5.43 10.11
N GLY A 40 3.35 -5.44 9.42
CA GLY A 40 2.28 -4.45 9.64
C GLY A 40 2.46 -3.12 8.91
N PHE A 41 3.61 -2.85 8.28
CA PHE A 41 3.87 -1.57 7.60
C PHE A 41 2.91 -1.25 6.44
N ALA A 42 2.58 -2.26 5.62
CA ALA A 42 2.04 -2.03 4.28
C ALA A 42 0.67 -1.33 4.26
N TYR A 43 -0.27 -1.78 5.10
CA TYR A 43 -1.64 -1.29 5.06
C TYR A 43 -1.81 0.16 5.60
N PRO A 44 -1.36 0.50 6.83
CA PRO A 44 -1.41 1.90 7.31
C PRO A 44 -0.62 2.86 6.42
N CYS A 45 0.54 2.44 5.88
CA CYS A 45 1.30 3.27 4.96
C CYS A 45 0.54 3.51 3.64
N ALA A 46 -0.17 2.50 3.12
CA ALA A 46 -1.03 2.67 1.95
C ALA A 46 -2.20 3.64 2.22
N LEU A 47 -2.82 3.59 3.41
CA LEU A 47 -3.84 4.58 3.79
C LEU A 47 -3.26 6.00 3.78
N GLY A 48 -2.09 6.20 4.41
CA GLY A 48 -1.41 7.49 4.41
C GLY A 48 -1.02 7.96 2.99
N ALA A 49 -0.52 7.06 2.15
CA ALA A 49 -0.19 7.36 0.76
C ALA A 49 -1.44 7.76 -0.05
N LYS A 50 -2.58 7.12 0.21
CA LYS A 50 -3.87 7.45 -0.41
C LYS A 50 -4.40 8.80 0.04
N VAL A 51 -4.29 9.13 1.33
CA VAL A 51 -4.66 10.45 1.86
C VAL A 51 -3.80 11.56 1.23
N ALA A 52 -2.49 11.32 1.09
CA ALA A 52 -1.57 12.28 0.46
C ALA A 52 -1.72 12.38 -1.07
N ASN A 53 -2.28 11.36 -1.72
CA ASN A 53 -2.45 11.28 -3.18
C ASN A 53 -3.85 10.75 -3.53
N PRO A 54 -4.92 11.54 -3.31
CA PRO A 54 -6.30 11.07 -3.45
C PRO A 54 -6.63 10.56 -4.86
N ASP A 55 -6.00 11.12 -5.90
CA ASP A 55 -6.26 10.76 -7.29
C ASP A 55 -5.48 9.54 -7.78
N LYS A 56 -4.43 9.12 -7.06
CA LYS A 56 -3.59 8.01 -7.47
C LYS A 56 -4.17 6.67 -7.04
N ALA A 57 -3.91 5.65 -7.84
CA ALA A 57 -4.11 4.27 -7.42
C ALA A 57 -3.07 3.93 -6.36
N VAL A 58 -3.50 3.40 -5.21
CA VAL A 58 -2.62 2.98 -4.13
C VAL A 58 -2.96 1.55 -3.74
N VAL A 59 -1.96 0.67 -3.72
CA VAL A 59 -2.12 -0.76 -3.44
C VAL A 59 -1.12 -1.19 -2.37
N ALA A 60 -1.62 -1.81 -1.31
CA ALA A 60 -0.79 -2.51 -0.32
C ALA A 60 -0.62 -3.98 -0.73
N VAL A 61 0.62 -4.45 -0.79
CA VAL A 61 0.95 -5.87 -0.95
C VAL A 61 1.44 -6.38 0.39
N SER A 62 0.63 -7.20 1.04
CA SER A 62 0.96 -7.82 2.32
C SER A 62 0.61 -9.29 2.28
N GLY A 63 1.36 -10.10 3.03
CA GLY A 63 0.91 -11.43 3.39
C GLY A 63 -0.14 -11.34 4.48
N ASP A 64 -0.84 -12.44 4.71
CA ASP A 64 -1.81 -12.63 5.79
C ASP A 64 -1.21 -12.29 7.17
N GLY A 65 -0.06 -12.88 7.52
CA GLY A 65 0.61 -12.61 8.79
C GLY A 65 1.03 -11.15 8.93
N GLY A 66 1.51 -10.52 7.85
CA GLY A 66 1.87 -9.10 7.85
C GLY A 66 0.67 -8.16 7.95
N PHE A 67 -0.48 -8.55 7.40
CA PHE A 67 -1.71 -7.76 7.47
C PHE A 67 -2.31 -7.78 8.86
N MET A 68 -2.29 -8.94 9.53
CA MET A 68 -2.84 -9.13 10.87
C MET A 68 -2.21 -8.26 11.96
N TYR A 69 -0.98 -7.76 11.77
CA TYR A 69 -0.36 -6.80 12.70
C TYR A 69 -1.15 -5.49 12.83
N ASN A 70 -1.77 -5.04 11.72
CA ASN A 70 -2.47 -3.76 11.66
C ASN A 70 -3.85 -3.87 10.99
N VAL A 71 -4.52 -5.02 11.13
CA VAL A 71 -5.86 -5.25 10.56
C VAL A 71 -6.91 -4.28 11.11
N GLN A 72 -6.72 -3.80 12.34
CA GLN A 72 -7.59 -2.80 12.97
C GLN A 72 -7.68 -1.49 12.19
N GLU A 73 -6.69 -1.16 11.34
CA GLU A 73 -6.73 0.04 10.49
C GLU A 73 -7.80 -0.04 9.39
N LEU A 74 -8.44 -1.20 9.19
CA LEU A 74 -9.68 -1.28 8.41
C LEU A 74 -10.75 -0.34 8.99
N ALA A 75 -10.81 -0.21 10.31
CA ALA A 75 -11.73 0.71 10.98
C ALA A 75 -11.41 2.17 10.60
N THR A 76 -10.13 2.55 10.58
CA THR A 76 -9.67 3.87 10.12
C THR A 76 -10.08 4.12 8.67
N ALA A 77 -9.84 3.15 7.79
CA ALA A 77 -10.18 3.27 6.37
C ALA A 77 -11.68 3.52 6.15
N VAL A 78 -12.54 2.80 6.87
CA VAL A 78 -14.00 2.97 6.79
C VAL A 78 -14.45 4.29 7.42
N MET A 79 -13.95 4.61 8.63
CA MET A 79 -14.30 5.82 9.38
C MET A 79 -14.03 7.09 8.58
N TYR A 80 -12.91 7.14 7.86
CA TYR A 80 -12.49 8.30 7.08
C TYR A 80 -12.75 8.17 5.57
N GLY A 81 -13.40 7.10 5.12
CA GLY A 81 -13.71 6.89 3.70
C GLY A 81 -12.48 6.74 2.79
N ILE A 82 -11.35 6.25 3.33
CA ILE A 82 -10.09 6.10 2.60
C ILE A 82 -10.14 4.79 1.78
N LYS A 83 -10.25 4.92 0.46
CA LYS A 83 -10.35 3.78 -0.47
C LYS A 83 -9.01 3.52 -1.17
N CYS A 84 -8.26 2.52 -0.71
CA CYS A 84 -7.08 2.02 -1.42
C CYS A 84 -7.50 1.10 -2.57
N GLY A 85 -7.22 1.50 -3.81
CA GLY A 85 -7.66 0.83 -5.04
C GLY A 85 -7.62 1.77 -6.24
N GLY A 86 -7.97 1.26 -7.43
CA GLY A 86 -8.12 2.07 -8.66
C GLY A 86 -9.14 3.20 -8.50
N ARG A 87 -9.10 4.19 -9.40
CA ARG A 87 -9.84 5.47 -9.33
C ARG A 87 -11.25 5.28 -8.77
N GLY A 88 -11.47 5.80 -7.55
CA GLY A 88 -12.79 6.00 -7.01
C GLY A 88 -13.52 7.01 -7.88
N VAL A 89 -14.28 6.55 -8.86
CA VAL A 89 -15.40 7.33 -9.39
C VAL A 89 -16.44 7.35 -8.28
N GLN A 90 -16.34 8.36 -7.42
CA GLN A 90 -17.49 8.88 -6.70
C GLN A 90 -17.97 10.09 -7.53
N ARG A 91 -18.79 9.82 -8.53
CA ARG A 91 -19.82 10.74 -9.02
C ARG A 91 -21.14 9.99 -8.94
#